data_AF-A0A2N7DJL8-F1
#
_entry.id   AF-A0A2N7DJL8-F1
#
_cell.length_a   1.000
_cell.length_b   1.000
_cell.length_c   1.000
_cell.angle_alpha   90.00
_cell.angle_beta   90.00
_cell.angle_gamma   90.00
#
_symmetry.space_group_name_H-M   'P 1'
#
loop_
_entity.id
_entity.type
_entity.pdbx_description
1 polymer ?
#
loop_
_entity_poly.entity_id
_entity_poly.type
_entity_poly.pdbx_seq_one_letter_code
_entity_poly.pdbx_strand_id
1 'polypeptide(L)'
;MELALTLLRFEKFKNMSLALCLLMTPLQSFTAAANTQEGKALFETTCASCHGKKLTGGAGFNLKDEMWVHGSKPEQILANIKAGFSQAGMPAFAAIYSDQQLASIVEYILSQREGLDNLTYKTYHIDSNSPQSFELIDNLPIKKSGSLATNLMDFSLPEVKDYIIEFEADLYGPKDKAGQIFSMTHKEFFEIEIDGKRVEPSMTDWLRWAWPIKQGKQKIKIRYTTIGTKQRSDKRFKMFVMNGELTEKIFGITVSGKQYLNQATFNITPDTKDEVVRKKIVKLPTSSIAVGTPLNINYAFNPKTCSIVGVWSGNFLNVGPNIEGRGRDGSLIGGDWLFHMPAQIKPLVTDTTPCEFIQYNRSGNTSFTYRLGHQQYRVEAIAQDRSSLLLNYTLLSGQNGILQMSLPTSDKFKLSTKQGEITDNLFSVNAKVGQSYQVLLSASENN
;
A
#
# COMPACT_ATOMS: atom_id res chain seq x y z
N MET A 1 -53.69 46.04 -60.10
CA MET A 1 -54.62 45.09 -60.74
C MET A 1 -54.30 43.74 -60.12
N GLU A 2 -54.92 43.38 -59.00
CA GLU A 2 -56.29 42.87 -58.81
C GLU A 2 -56.09 41.44 -58.26
N LEU A 3 -56.56 41.14 -57.04
CA LEU A 3 -57.81 40.43 -56.74
C LEU A 3 -57.88 39.07 -57.49
N ALA A 4 -58.30 37.94 -56.95
CA ALA A 4 -58.97 37.50 -55.73
C ALA A 4 -59.13 35.96 -55.95
N LEU A 5 -58.82 35.12 -54.97
CA LEU A 5 -59.78 34.52 -54.03
C LEU A 5 -60.58 33.31 -54.61
N THR A 6 -60.74 32.30 -53.75
CA THR A 6 -61.92 31.38 -53.63
C THR A 6 -62.04 30.21 -54.66
N LEU A 7 -62.34 28.93 -54.37
CA LEU A 7 -63.00 28.19 -53.25
C LEU A 7 -62.66 26.68 -53.25
N LEU A 8 -62.64 26.09 -52.04
CA LEU A 8 -63.18 24.80 -51.53
C LEU A 8 -62.80 23.47 -52.23
N ARG A 9 -62.11 22.52 -51.57
CA ARG A 9 -62.44 21.57 -50.46
C ARG A 9 -63.18 20.28 -50.89
N PHE A 10 -62.82 19.18 -50.19
CA PHE A 10 -63.23 17.75 -50.25
C PHE A 10 -62.35 16.87 -51.15
N GLU A 11 -61.67 15.80 -50.73
CA GLU A 11 -61.49 15.10 -49.45
C GLU A 11 -60.15 14.31 -49.44
N LYS A 12 -59.53 14.24 -48.25
CA LYS A 12 -58.77 13.12 -47.67
C LYS A 12 -57.83 12.30 -48.59
N PHE A 13 -56.52 12.48 -48.43
CA PHE A 13 -55.67 11.48 -47.76
C PHE A 13 -54.40 12.17 -47.23
N LYS A 14 -54.10 11.88 -45.97
CA LYS A 14 -53.12 12.53 -45.10
C LYS A 14 -51.73 11.92 -45.29
N ASN A 15 -50.71 12.77 -45.13
CA ASN A 15 -49.38 12.50 -44.59
C ASN A 15 -48.30 11.96 -45.54
N MET A 16 -47.82 12.85 -46.40
CA MET A 16 -46.43 12.91 -46.84
C MET A 16 -45.70 13.86 -45.88
N SER A 17 -44.84 13.34 -44.99
CA SER A 17 -44.07 14.18 -44.04
C SER A 17 -42.59 14.16 -44.37
N LEU A 18 -42.08 15.38 -44.57
CA LEU A 18 -40.73 15.88 -44.33
C LEU A 18 -40.00 15.08 -43.23
N ALA A 19 -38.80 14.58 -43.54
CA ALA A 19 -37.74 14.34 -42.56
C ALA A 19 -36.38 14.41 -43.25
N LEU A 20 -35.75 15.58 -43.14
CA LEU A 20 -34.33 15.82 -43.36
C LEU A 20 -33.55 14.89 -42.41
N CYS A 21 -32.95 13.83 -42.94
CA CYS A 21 -32.16 12.87 -42.17
C CYS A 21 -30.82 13.52 -41.81
N LEU A 22 -30.73 14.13 -40.63
CA LEU A 22 -29.46 14.44 -39.98
C LEU A 22 -28.67 13.12 -39.85
N LEU A 23 -27.53 13.05 -40.52
CA LEU A 23 -26.49 12.06 -40.23
C LEU A 23 -25.89 12.37 -38.85
N MET A 24 -26.62 12.04 -37.78
CA MET A 24 -26.01 11.78 -36.48
C MET A 24 -25.48 10.35 -36.55
N THR A 25 -24.19 10.21 -36.87
CA THR A 25 -23.46 8.98 -36.54
C THR A 25 -23.60 8.75 -35.04
N PRO A 26 -24.10 7.58 -34.59
CA PRO A 26 -24.10 7.28 -33.18
C PRO A 26 -22.63 7.25 -32.71
N LEU A 27 -22.33 7.96 -31.62
CA LEU A 27 -21.12 7.70 -30.85
C LEU A 27 -21.12 6.20 -30.53
N GLN A 28 -20.24 5.45 -31.17
CA GLN A 28 -20.02 4.05 -30.82
C GLN A 28 -19.52 4.02 -29.39
N SER A 29 -20.37 3.51 -28.48
CA SER A 29 -19.96 3.13 -27.14
C SER A 29 -18.82 2.11 -27.26
N PHE A 30 -17.64 2.48 -26.79
CA PHE A 30 -16.51 1.57 -26.65
C PHE A 30 -16.81 0.57 -25.53
N THR A 31 -17.36 -0.59 -25.88
CA THR A 31 -17.46 -1.74 -24.98
C THR A 31 -16.90 -2.98 -25.65
N ALA A 32 -15.63 -2.92 -26.09
CA ALA A 32 -14.82 -4.14 -26.11
C ALA A 32 -14.48 -4.44 -24.65
N ALA A 33 -14.82 -5.64 -24.15
CA ALA A 33 -14.65 -5.98 -22.74
C ALA A 33 -13.15 -5.95 -22.36
N ALA A 34 -12.71 -4.85 -21.76
CA ALA A 34 -11.37 -4.70 -21.21
C ALA A 34 -11.10 -5.85 -20.21
N ASN A 35 -9.94 -6.48 -20.31
CA ASN A 35 -9.56 -7.59 -19.46
C ASN A 35 -8.41 -7.16 -18.53
N THR A 36 -8.70 -7.03 -17.24
CA THR A 36 -7.71 -6.62 -16.22
C THR A 36 -6.49 -7.55 -16.16
N GLN A 37 -6.64 -8.85 -16.45
CA GLN A 37 -5.51 -9.80 -16.44
C GLN A 37 -4.58 -9.59 -17.64
N GLU A 38 -5.16 -9.39 -18.83
CA GLU A 38 -4.40 -9.00 -20.03
C GLU A 38 -3.70 -7.66 -19.81
N GLY A 39 -4.44 -6.67 -19.30
CA GLY A 39 -3.90 -5.35 -18.97
C GLY A 39 -2.73 -5.40 -18.01
N LYS A 40 -2.79 -6.27 -16.99
CA LYS A 40 -1.68 -6.51 -16.06
C LYS A 40 -0.45 -7.04 -16.79
N ALA A 41 -0.60 -8.07 -17.62
CA ALA A 41 0.52 -8.68 -18.34
C ALA A 41 1.20 -7.67 -19.30
N LEU A 42 0.38 -6.89 -20.02
CA LEU A 42 0.87 -5.82 -20.89
C LEU A 42 1.58 -4.72 -20.10
N PHE A 43 1.00 -4.30 -18.98
CA PHE A 43 1.61 -3.30 -18.09
C PHE A 43 2.96 -3.78 -17.54
N GLU A 44 3.04 -5.01 -17.05
CA GLU A 44 4.28 -5.60 -16.51
C GLU A 44 5.39 -5.69 -17.56
N THR A 45 5.01 -5.96 -18.82
CA THR A 45 5.97 -6.08 -19.93
C THR A 45 6.55 -4.74 -20.35
N THR A 46 5.77 -3.64 -20.29
CA THR A 46 6.15 -2.39 -20.99
C THR A 46 6.07 -1.14 -20.13
N CYS A 47 5.13 -1.03 -19.20
CA CYS A 47 4.94 0.18 -18.40
C CYS A 47 5.69 0.10 -17.06
N ALA A 48 5.85 -1.10 -16.50
CA ALA A 48 6.41 -1.32 -15.17
C ALA A 48 7.88 -0.94 -15.01
N SER A 49 8.64 -0.86 -16.11
CA SER A 49 10.03 -0.39 -16.10
C SER A 49 10.15 1.07 -15.65
N CYS A 50 9.18 1.91 -16.03
CA CYS A 50 9.16 3.34 -15.67
C CYS A 50 8.26 3.62 -14.46
N HIS A 51 7.07 3.01 -14.41
CA HIS A 51 6.05 3.27 -13.38
C HIS A 51 6.10 2.30 -12.19
N GLY A 52 7.02 1.34 -12.21
CA GLY A 52 7.18 0.29 -11.20
C GLY A 52 6.14 -0.82 -11.34
N LYS A 53 6.51 -2.06 -11.00
CA LYS A 53 5.59 -3.23 -11.02
C LYS A 53 4.34 -3.05 -10.15
N LYS A 54 4.43 -2.21 -9.11
CA LYS A 54 3.33 -1.91 -8.18
C LYS A 54 2.64 -0.56 -8.49
N LEU A 55 2.93 0.06 -9.65
CA LEU A 55 2.43 1.37 -10.08
C LEU A 55 2.82 2.54 -9.16
N THR A 56 3.77 2.32 -8.25
CA THR A 56 4.20 3.29 -7.23
C THR A 56 5.13 4.38 -7.77
N GLY A 57 5.40 4.39 -9.07
CA GLY A 57 6.31 5.31 -9.73
C GLY A 57 7.74 4.79 -9.81
N GLY A 58 8.61 5.62 -10.39
CA GLY A 58 10.01 5.34 -10.68
C GLY A 58 10.59 6.48 -11.53
N ALA A 59 11.04 6.16 -12.75
CA ALA A 59 11.33 7.19 -13.75
C ALA A 59 10.05 7.89 -14.23
N GLY A 60 8.92 7.19 -14.22
CA GLY A 60 7.58 7.73 -14.45
C GLY A 60 6.83 8.02 -13.15
N PHE A 61 5.72 8.76 -13.24
CA PHE A 61 4.88 9.10 -12.10
C PHE A 61 4.25 7.88 -11.42
N ASN A 62 3.88 8.04 -10.16
CA ASN A 62 2.97 7.11 -9.47
C ASN A 62 1.62 7.13 -10.19
N LEU A 63 1.11 5.96 -10.57
CA LEU A 63 -0.18 5.80 -11.27
C LEU A 63 -1.28 5.23 -10.36
N LYS A 64 -0.95 5.05 -9.08
CA LYS A 64 -1.80 4.46 -8.06
C LYS A 64 -2.44 5.52 -7.15
N ASP A 65 -1.81 6.67 -6.95
CA ASP A 65 -2.18 7.62 -5.92
C ASP A 65 -3.21 8.69 -6.36
N GLU A 66 -3.43 9.68 -5.50
CA GLU A 66 -4.45 10.72 -5.66
C GLU A 66 -4.13 11.76 -6.75
N MET A 67 -2.89 11.81 -7.24
CA MET A 67 -2.42 12.88 -8.13
C MET A 67 -2.44 12.48 -9.60
N TRP A 68 -3.39 13.03 -10.35
CA TRP A 68 -3.57 12.77 -11.79
C TRP A 68 -3.33 14.03 -12.64
N VAL A 69 -2.06 14.33 -12.91
CA VAL A 69 -1.61 15.57 -13.60
C VAL A 69 -2.25 15.76 -14.98
N HIS A 70 -2.46 14.67 -15.73
CA HIS A 70 -3.00 14.69 -17.09
C HIS A 70 -4.44 14.13 -17.18
N GLY A 71 -5.17 14.15 -16.06
CA GLY A 71 -6.55 13.68 -15.96
C GLY A 71 -6.69 12.23 -15.48
N SER A 72 -7.75 11.98 -14.71
CA SER A 72 -8.04 10.70 -14.06
C SER A 72 -9.17 9.91 -14.74
N LYS A 73 -9.77 10.39 -15.84
CA LYS A 73 -10.85 9.66 -16.52
C LYS A 73 -10.29 8.56 -17.44
N PRO A 74 -10.96 7.41 -17.61
CA PRO A 74 -10.49 6.33 -18.47
C PRO A 74 -10.12 6.79 -19.89
N GLU A 75 -10.92 7.66 -20.48
CA GLU A 75 -10.72 8.17 -21.85
C GLU A 75 -9.50 9.09 -21.93
N GLN A 76 -9.25 9.87 -20.86
CA GLN A 76 -8.07 10.74 -20.77
C GLN A 76 -6.79 9.89 -20.65
N ILE A 77 -6.81 8.87 -19.79
CA ILE A 77 -5.67 7.96 -19.62
C ILE A 77 -5.40 7.21 -20.93
N LEU A 78 -6.43 6.71 -21.59
CA LEU A 78 -6.31 6.06 -22.90
C LEU A 78 -5.68 6.99 -23.93
N ALA A 79 -6.16 8.23 -24.03
CA ALA A 79 -5.61 9.23 -24.93
C ALA A 79 -4.14 9.55 -24.62
N ASN A 80 -3.79 9.69 -23.33
CA ASN A 80 -2.42 9.93 -22.87
C ASN A 80 -1.48 8.77 -23.23
N ILE A 81 -1.92 7.52 -23.05
CA ILE A 81 -1.11 6.33 -23.41
C ILE A 81 -0.95 6.23 -24.94
N LYS A 82 -2.01 6.50 -25.69
CA LYS A 82 -1.98 6.49 -27.17
C LYS A 82 -0.97 7.49 -27.71
N ALA A 83 -1.03 8.73 -27.22
CA ALA A 83 -0.22 9.84 -27.72
C ALA A 83 1.20 9.87 -27.13
N GLY A 84 1.38 9.39 -25.90
CA GLY A 84 2.62 9.53 -25.14
C GLY A 84 2.92 10.99 -24.72
N PHE A 85 4.04 11.15 -24.03
CA PHE A 85 4.62 12.45 -23.67
C PHE A 85 6.09 12.46 -24.08
N SER A 86 6.35 12.69 -25.38
CA SER A 86 7.69 12.60 -25.97
C SER A 86 8.73 13.46 -25.24
N GLN A 87 8.36 14.68 -24.85
CA GLN A 87 9.21 15.60 -24.11
C GLN A 87 9.51 15.15 -22.67
N ALA A 88 8.65 14.31 -22.09
CA ALA A 88 8.83 13.71 -20.77
C ALA A 88 9.37 12.27 -20.83
N GLY A 89 9.75 11.78 -22.03
CA GLY A 89 10.31 10.44 -22.22
C GLY A 89 9.30 9.29 -22.25
N MET A 90 7.99 9.57 -22.28
CA MET A 90 6.97 8.53 -22.48
C MET A 90 6.63 8.40 -23.98
N PRO A 91 6.95 7.27 -24.63
CA PRO A 91 6.64 7.10 -26.06
C PRO A 91 5.13 6.94 -26.29
N ALA A 92 4.72 7.12 -27.55
CA ALA A 92 3.35 6.84 -28.00
C ALA A 92 3.15 5.33 -28.15
N PHE A 93 2.09 4.77 -27.56
CA PHE A 93 1.84 3.33 -27.61
C PHE A 93 0.77 2.90 -28.62
N ALA A 94 0.11 3.85 -29.30
CA ALA A 94 -0.89 3.55 -30.32
C ALA A 94 -0.35 2.77 -31.53
N ALA A 95 0.96 2.83 -31.79
CA ALA A 95 1.61 2.06 -32.85
C ALA A 95 2.02 0.64 -32.42
N ILE A 96 2.05 0.37 -31.11
CA ILE A 96 2.56 -0.88 -30.53
C ILE A 96 1.40 -1.78 -30.09
N TYR A 97 0.32 -1.19 -29.57
CA TYR A 97 -0.83 -1.91 -29.04
C TYR A 97 -2.13 -1.49 -29.73
N SER A 98 -3.05 -2.46 -29.85
CA SER A 98 -4.41 -2.18 -30.32
C SER A 98 -5.20 -1.36 -29.30
N ASP A 99 -6.26 -0.69 -29.75
CA ASP A 99 -7.18 0.06 -28.87
C ASP A 99 -7.74 -0.79 -27.73
N GLN A 100 -8.02 -2.07 -28.00
CA GLN A 100 -8.49 -3.02 -26.99
C GLN A 100 -7.41 -3.31 -25.94
N GLN A 101 -6.17 -3.56 -26.37
CA GLN A 101 -5.05 -3.81 -25.47
C GLN A 101 -4.76 -2.58 -24.60
N LEU A 102 -4.81 -1.38 -25.19
CA LEU A 102 -4.66 -0.13 -24.45
C LEU A 102 -5.81 0.07 -23.44
N ALA A 103 -7.05 -0.25 -23.81
CA ALA A 103 -8.18 -0.23 -22.88
C ALA A 103 -8.00 -1.23 -21.73
N SER A 104 -7.50 -2.44 -21.99
CA SER A 104 -7.15 -3.43 -20.97
C SER A 104 -6.07 -2.88 -20.00
N ILE A 105 -5.03 -2.21 -20.51
CA ILE A 105 -4.01 -1.54 -19.68
C ILE A 105 -4.63 -0.45 -18.80
N VAL A 106 -5.49 0.40 -19.37
CA VAL A 106 -6.19 1.46 -18.63
C VAL A 106 -7.03 0.86 -17.51
N GLU A 107 -7.81 -0.18 -17.79
CA GLU A 107 -8.64 -0.86 -16.80
C GLU A 107 -7.77 -1.46 -15.67
N TYR A 108 -6.62 -2.05 -16.02
CA TYR A 108 -5.67 -2.51 -15.01
C TYR A 108 -5.17 -1.37 -14.11
N ILE A 109 -4.71 -0.26 -14.69
CA ILE A 109 -4.23 0.92 -13.94
C ILE A 109 -5.33 1.44 -13.02
N LEU A 110 -6.53 1.68 -13.56
CA LEU A 110 -7.70 2.16 -12.82
C LEU A 110 -8.07 1.23 -11.69
N SER A 111 -7.97 -0.08 -11.93
CA SER A 111 -8.23 -1.05 -10.89
C SER A 111 -7.33 -0.76 -9.69
N GLN A 112 -6.03 -0.45 -9.86
CA GLN A 112 -5.06 -0.38 -8.77
C GLN A 112 -5.17 0.86 -7.87
N ARG A 113 -6.03 1.83 -8.20
CA ARG A 113 -6.13 3.12 -7.53
C ARG A 113 -6.28 3.04 -6.01
N GLU A 114 -5.65 3.99 -5.35
CA GLU A 114 -5.73 4.31 -3.94
C GLU A 114 -5.75 5.84 -3.76
N GLY A 115 -6.30 6.32 -2.64
CA GLY A 115 -6.37 7.75 -2.37
C GLY A 115 -7.72 8.36 -2.73
N LEU A 116 -7.74 9.69 -2.78
CA LEU A 116 -8.93 10.47 -3.09
C LEU A 116 -8.96 10.85 -4.57
N ASP A 117 -10.15 10.94 -5.13
CA ASP A 117 -10.41 11.49 -6.45
C ASP A 117 -11.69 12.35 -6.41
N ASN A 118 -11.85 13.23 -7.39
CA ASN A 118 -13.00 14.15 -7.49
C ASN A 118 -13.23 14.95 -6.19
N LEU A 119 -12.16 15.36 -5.49
CA LEU A 119 -12.28 16.07 -4.22
C LEU A 119 -12.84 17.48 -4.44
N THR A 120 -13.95 17.76 -3.78
CA THR A 120 -14.57 19.08 -3.72
C THR A 120 -14.66 19.57 -2.28
N TYR A 121 -14.80 20.88 -2.10
CA TYR A 121 -14.98 21.49 -0.79
C TYR A 121 -16.06 22.57 -0.81
N LYS A 122 -16.65 22.82 0.35
CA LYS A 122 -17.52 23.96 0.65
C LYS A 122 -17.12 24.55 1.99
N THR A 123 -17.16 25.87 2.12
CA THR A 123 -16.89 26.58 3.37
C THR A 123 -18.10 27.39 3.80
N TYR A 124 -18.29 27.46 5.12
CA TYR A 124 -19.38 28.16 5.77
C TYR A 124 -18.79 29.01 6.88
N HIS A 125 -19.19 30.28 6.96
CA HIS A 125 -18.84 31.14 8.10
C HIS A 125 -19.88 30.96 9.20
N ILE A 126 -19.44 30.96 10.45
CA ILE A 126 -20.28 30.75 11.63
C ILE A 126 -19.96 31.80 12.70
N ASP A 127 -20.92 32.05 13.59
CA ASP A 127 -20.71 32.92 14.76
C ASP A 127 -19.97 32.15 15.86
N SER A 128 -19.04 32.81 16.57
CA SER A 128 -18.25 32.21 17.64
C SER A 128 -19.09 31.62 18.79
N ASN A 129 -20.33 32.08 18.98
CA ASN A 129 -21.27 31.60 20.00
C ASN A 129 -22.22 30.51 19.49
N SER A 130 -22.07 30.07 18.24
CA SER A 130 -22.90 29.01 17.66
C SER A 130 -22.69 27.69 18.41
N PRO A 131 -23.71 26.83 18.53
CA PRO A 131 -23.53 25.49 19.08
C PRO A 131 -22.61 24.66 18.19
N GLN A 132 -21.83 23.75 18.80
CA GLN A 132 -20.99 22.81 18.05
C GLN A 132 -21.88 21.73 17.38
N SER A 133 -22.45 22.05 16.22
CA SER A 133 -23.30 21.15 15.43
C SER A 133 -23.08 21.36 13.94
N PHE A 134 -23.08 20.26 13.18
CA PHE A 134 -23.04 20.28 11.71
C PHE A 134 -24.42 20.52 11.08
N GLU A 135 -25.51 20.43 11.85
CA GLU A 135 -26.87 20.80 11.41
C GLU A 135 -26.99 22.29 11.06
N LEU A 136 -26.04 23.11 11.56
CA LEU A 136 -25.95 24.52 11.19
C LEU A 136 -25.79 24.72 9.67
N ILE A 137 -25.17 23.78 8.96
CA ILE A 137 -24.90 23.87 7.52
C ILE A 137 -26.21 24.05 6.73
N ASP A 138 -27.31 23.43 7.15
CA ASP A 138 -28.58 23.43 6.42
C ASP A 138 -29.16 24.84 6.24
N ASN A 139 -28.77 25.78 7.10
CA ASN A 139 -29.25 27.16 7.09
C ASN A 139 -28.15 28.19 6.79
N LEU A 140 -26.92 27.75 6.48
CA LEU A 140 -25.79 28.64 6.21
C LEU A 140 -25.52 28.78 4.71
N PRO A 141 -25.32 30.00 4.19
CA PRO A 141 -24.92 30.18 2.80
C PRO A 141 -23.49 29.68 2.60
N ILE A 142 -23.27 28.95 1.49
CA ILE A 142 -21.93 28.58 1.03
C ILE A 142 -21.14 29.86 0.75
N LYS A 143 -19.97 30.01 1.38
CA LYS A 143 -19.10 31.18 1.21
C LYS A 143 -18.06 30.97 0.12
N LYS A 144 -17.53 29.75 0.02
CA LYS A 144 -16.60 29.35 -1.04
C LYS A 144 -16.82 27.87 -1.34
N SER A 145 -16.67 27.49 -2.60
CA SER A 145 -16.65 26.09 -3.02
C SER A 145 -15.72 25.91 -4.22
N GLY A 146 -15.30 24.67 -4.45
CA GLY A 146 -14.47 24.34 -5.60
C GLY A 146 -13.93 22.92 -5.53
N SER A 147 -13.03 22.60 -6.45
CA SER A 147 -12.28 21.35 -6.51
C SER A 147 -10.81 21.60 -6.14
N LEU A 148 -10.13 20.58 -5.59
CA LEU A 148 -8.71 20.64 -5.27
C LEU A 148 -7.91 19.77 -6.23
N ALA A 149 -6.99 20.37 -6.98
CA ALA A 149 -6.19 19.67 -7.99
C ALA A 149 -5.31 18.54 -7.41
N THR A 150 -4.92 18.65 -6.15
CA THR A 150 -4.12 17.63 -5.45
C THR A 150 -4.95 16.46 -4.95
N ASN A 151 -6.29 16.57 -4.96
CA ASN A 151 -7.20 15.66 -4.27
C ASN A 151 -6.84 15.42 -2.78
N LEU A 152 -6.13 16.35 -2.13
CA LEU A 152 -5.83 16.28 -0.70
C LEU A 152 -6.63 17.31 0.06
N MET A 153 -7.23 16.90 1.19
CA MET A 153 -7.97 17.81 2.04
C MET A 153 -7.04 18.82 2.72
N ASP A 154 -7.43 20.09 2.67
CA ASP A 154 -6.72 21.19 3.33
C ASP A 154 -7.68 21.99 4.21
N PHE A 155 -7.64 21.70 5.51
CA PHE A 155 -8.48 22.36 6.50
C PHE A 155 -8.07 23.81 6.79
N SER A 156 -6.97 24.30 6.19
CA SER A 156 -6.53 25.69 6.30
C SER A 156 -7.10 26.62 5.23
N LEU A 157 -7.85 26.08 4.24
CA LEU A 157 -8.48 26.85 3.16
C LEU A 157 -9.33 28.04 3.63
N PRO A 158 -10.10 27.96 4.74
CA PRO A 158 -10.89 29.10 5.19
C PRO A 158 -10.02 30.18 5.86
N GLU A 159 -10.13 31.39 5.33
CA GLU A 159 -9.38 32.59 5.79
C GLU A 159 -10.00 33.24 7.03
N VAL A 160 -11.15 32.75 7.50
CA VAL A 160 -11.81 33.21 8.73
C VAL A 160 -11.49 32.31 9.92
N LYS A 161 -11.72 32.84 11.13
CA LYS A 161 -11.48 32.13 12.38
C LYS A 161 -12.54 31.08 12.67
N ASP A 162 -13.81 31.45 12.52
CA ASP A 162 -14.95 30.61 12.86
C ASP A 162 -15.61 30.12 11.58
N TYR A 163 -15.44 28.82 11.29
CA TYR A 163 -15.97 28.20 10.08
C TYR A 163 -16.33 26.74 10.26
N ILE A 164 -17.16 26.28 9.33
CA ILE A 164 -17.31 24.87 9.00
C ILE A 164 -16.75 24.68 7.59
N ILE A 165 -15.99 23.60 7.39
CA ILE A 165 -15.56 23.16 6.05
C ILE A 165 -16.05 21.73 5.82
N GLU A 166 -16.61 21.51 4.63
CA GLU A 166 -17.11 20.21 4.15
C GLU A 166 -16.27 19.79 2.95
N PHE A 167 -15.80 18.55 2.96
CA PHE A 167 -15.13 17.90 1.83
C PHE A 167 -15.97 16.73 1.35
N GLU A 168 -16.11 16.58 0.03
CA GLU A 168 -16.73 15.40 -0.61
C GLU A 168 -15.76 14.83 -1.65
N ALA A 169 -15.54 13.52 -1.64
CA ALA A 169 -14.65 12.85 -2.58
C ALA A 169 -15.05 11.39 -2.83
N ASP A 170 -14.53 10.83 -3.92
CA ASP A 170 -14.43 9.39 -4.09
C ASP A 170 -13.15 8.92 -3.37
N LEU A 171 -13.27 8.00 -2.42
CA LEU A 171 -12.14 7.35 -1.75
C LEU A 171 -11.95 5.94 -2.33
N TYR A 172 -10.75 5.66 -2.81
CA TYR A 172 -10.32 4.33 -3.21
C TYR A 172 -9.53 3.69 -2.06
N GLY A 173 -10.20 2.80 -1.32
CA GLY A 173 -9.62 2.04 -0.22
C GLY A 173 -8.69 0.91 -0.69
N PRO A 174 -7.82 0.40 0.21
CA PRO A 174 -6.91 -0.70 -0.12
C PRO A 174 -7.68 -1.94 -0.56
N LYS A 175 -7.17 -2.64 -1.59
CA LYS A 175 -7.83 -3.81 -2.19
C LYS A 175 -7.82 -5.06 -1.32
N ASP A 176 -6.65 -5.37 -0.76
CA ASP A 176 -6.41 -6.69 -0.19
C ASP A 176 -6.66 -6.75 1.33
N LYS A 177 -7.08 -5.63 1.93
CA LYS A 177 -7.24 -5.48 3.38
C LYS A 177 -8.43 -4.58 3.67
N ALA A 178 -9.13 -4.84 4.77
CA ALA A 178 -10.00 -3.83 5.35
C ALA A 178 -9.16 -2.59 5.68
N GLY A 179 -9.71 -1.39 5.45
CA GLY A 179 -9.02 -0.14 5.75
C GLY A 179 -9.74 0.64 6.85
N GLN A 180 -9.06 1.62 7.43
CA GLN A 180 -9.70 2.60 8.31
C GLN A 180 -9.14 3.99 8.04
N ILE A 181 -10.00 5.02 8.05
CA ILE A 181 -9.54 6.41 8.15
C ILE A 181 -9.14 6.65 9.60
N PHE A 182 -7.93 7.16 9.81
CA PHE A 182 -7.39 7.49 11.12
C PHE A 182 -7.01 8.97 11.16
N SER A 183 -7.38 9.65 12.25
CA SER A 183 -6.99 11.03 12.53
C SER A 183 -6.16 11.09 13.81
N MET A 184 -5.07 11.87 13.79
CA MET A 184 -4.23 12.07 14.99
C MET A 184 -4.84 13.05 16.00
N THR A 185 -6.03 13.59 15.76
CA THR A 185 -6.65 14.66 16.56
C THR A 185 -8.06 14.32 17.03
N HIS A 186 -8.50 15.05 18.06
CA HIS A 186 -9.84 15.17 18.63
C HIS A 186 -11.00 14.87 17.65
N LYS A 187 -11.71 13.75 17.86
CA LYS A 187 -12.84 13.30 17.03
C LYS A 187 -14.05 14.24 17.09
N GLU A 188 -14.19 15.00 18.18
CA GLU A 188 -15.36 15.81 18.49
C GLU A 188 -15.58 16.95 17.49
N PHE A 189 -14.55 17.32 16.73
CA PHE A 189 -14.61 18.37 15.71
C PHE A 189 -14.87 17.84 14.31
N PHE A 190 -15.06 16.53 14.14
CA PHE A 190 -15.25 15.90 12.83
C PHE A 190 -16.57 15.14 12.75
N GLU A 191 -17.19 15.21 11.58
CA GLU A 191 -18.24 14.28 11.17
C GLU A 191 -17.84 13.63 9.85
N ILE A 192 -17.97 12.31 9.78
CA ILE A 192 -17.62 11.53 8.59
C ILE A 192 -18.85 10.75 8.14
N GLU A 193 -19.24 10.95 6.89
CA GLU A 193 -20.21 10.11 6.19
C GLU A 193 -19.49 9.24 5.16
N ILE A 194 -19.89 7.98 5.08
CA ILE A 194 -19.44 7.01 4.07
C ILE A 194 -20.68 6.49 3.36
N ASP A 195 -20.69 6.59 2.03
CA ASP A 195 -21.83 6.23 1.17
C ASP A 195 -23.16 6.88 1.64
N GLY A 196 -23.09 8.14 2.08
CA GLY A 196 -24.24 8.92 2.56
C GLY A 196 -24.73 8.56 3.96
N LYS A 197 -24.02 7.70 4.70
CA LYS A 197 -24.35 7.34 6.08
C LYS A 197 -23.29 7.85 7.02
N ARG A 198 -23.69 8.54 8.09
CA ARG A 198 -22.78 8.92 9.17
C ARG A 198 -22.15 7.68 9.81
N VAL A 199 -20.84 7.72 9.99
CA VAL A 199 -20.05 6.62 10.58
C VAL A 199 -19.43 7.13 11.88
N GLU A 200 -19.77 6.47 12.98
CA GLU A 200 -19.14 6.75 14.27
C GLU A 200 -17.75 6.09 14.36
N PRO A 201 -16.74 6.77 14.92
CA PRO A 201 -15.42 6.19 15.06
C PRO A 201 -15.46 5.07 16.11
N SER A 202 -14.76 3.98 15.82
CA SER A 202 -14.44 2.98 16.83
C SER A 202 -13.25 3.46 17.67
N MET A 203 -13.37 3.34 19.00
CA MET A 203 -12.24 3.56 19.90
C MET A 203 -11.45 2.28 20.02
N THR A 204 -10.16 2.35 19.68
CA THR A 204 -9.25 1.21 19.78
C THR A 204 -8.66 1.10 21.18
N ASP A 205 -8.07 -0.05 21.52
CA ASP A 205 -7.33 -0.29 22.77
C ASP A 205 -6.20 0.72 23.04
N TRP A 206 -5.82 1.52 22.03
CA TRP A 206 -4.75 2.51 22.08
C TRP A 206 -5.25 3.96 22.06
N LEU A 207 -6.54 4.20 22.36
CA LEU A 207 -7.18 5.53 22.35
C LEU A 207 -7.10 6.23 20.99
N ARG A 208 -7.14 5.46 19.90
CA ARG A 208 -7.19 5.97 18.52
C ARG A 208 -8.62 5.95 18.01
N TRP A 209 -9.03 7.03 17.34
CA TRP A 209 -10.30 7.13 16.63
C TRP A 209 -10.11 6.70 15.19
N ALA A 210 -10.85 5.67 14.79
CA ALA A 210 -10.74 5.12 13.45
C ALA A 210 -12.12 4.83 12.87
N TRP A 211 -12.31 5.23 11.61
CA TRP A 211 -13.55 5.07 10.86
C TRP A 211 -13.35 3.95 9.83
N PRO A 212 -14.08 2.84 9.94
CA PRO A 212 -13.93 1.71 9.02
C PRO A 212 -14.31 2.12 7.59
N ILE A 213 -13.53 1.65 6.62
CA ILE A 213 -13.80 1.83 5.19
C ILE A 213 -13.86 0.46 4.49
N LYS A 214 -14.58 0.40 3.38
CA LYS A 214 -14.68 -0.77 2.51
C LYS A 214 -13.48 -0.83 1.56
N GLN A 215 -13.29 -1.99 0.95
CA GLN A 215 -12.36 -2.16 -0.15
C GLN A 215 -12.88 -1.45 -1.40
N GLY A 216 -11.97 -0.90 -2.20
CA GLY A 216 -12.31 -0.24 -3.46
C GLY A 216 -12.98 1.13 -3.29
N LYS A 217 -13.78 1.52 -4.28
CA LYS A 217 -14.38 2.86 -4.37
C LYS A 217 -15.55 3.01 -3.41
N GLN A 218 -15.56 4.10 -2.64
CA GLN A 218 -16.68 4.55 -1.81
C GLN A 218 -16.77 6.07 -1.80
N LYS A 219 -17.96 6.63 -1.56
CA LYS A 219 -18.10 8.08 -1.40
C LYS A 219 -17.83 8.46 0.04
N ILE A 220 -17.02 9.48 0.27
CA ILE A 220 -16.79 10.03 1.60
C ILE A 220 -17.21 11.49 1.65
N LYS A 221 -17.71 11.89 2.82
CA LYS A 221 -17.88 13.29 3.18
C LYS A 221 -17.28 13.52 4.56
N ILE A 222 -16.42 14.52 4.68
CA ILE A 222 -15.78 14.87 5.95
C ILE A 222 -16.06 16.33 6.25
N ARG A 223 -16.68 16.60 7.39
CA ARG A 223 -16.95 17.94 7.90
C ARG A 223 -16.07 18.22 9.10
N TYR A 224 -15.60 19.46 9.19
CA TYR A 224 -14.82 19.97 10.31
C TYR A 224 -15.35 21.32 10.78
N THR A 225 -15.40 21.52 12.09
CA THR A 225 -15.82 22.79 12.71
C THR A 225 -14.74 23.34 13.64
N THR A 226 -14.57 24.66 13.65
CA THR A 226 -13.68 25.34 14.61
C THR A 226 -14.35 25.66 15.94
N ILE A 227 -15.69 25.52 16.06
CA ILE A 227 -16.43 25.76 17.30
C ILE A 227 -15.91 24.83 18.39
N GLY A 228 -15.68 25.38 19.59
CA GLY A 228 -15.17 24.62 20.72
C GLY A 228 -13.68 24.28 20.64
N THR A 229 -13.00 24.63 19.54
CA THR A 229 -11.54 24.49 19.44
C THR A 229 -10.84 25.66 20.14
N LYS A 230 -9.75 25.40 20.87
CA LYS A 230 -8.90 26.48 21.41
C LYS A 230 -8.29 27.24 20.22
N GLN A 231 -8.27 28.59 20.24
CA GLN A 231 -7.81 29.48 19.14
C GLN A 231 -6.41 29.18 18.53
N ARG A 232 -5.62 28.26 19.11
CA ARG A 232 -4.33 27.76 18.61
C ARG A 232 -4.43 26.39 17.90
N SER A 233 -5.63 25.92 17.55
CA SER A 233 -5.83 24.58 16.97
C SER A 233 -5.05 24.47 15.65
N ASP A 234 -4.08 23.56 15.63
CA ASP A 234 -3.30 23.24 14.44
C ASP A 234 -4.26 22.77 13.33
N LYS A 235 -4.52 23.62 12.33
CA LYS A 235 -5.36 23.31 11.16
C LYS A 235 -4.69 22.26 10.24
N ARG A 236 -3.46 21.80 10.54
CA ARG A 236 -2.74 20.77 9.79
C ARG A 236 -3.09 19.39 10.34
N PHE A 237 -4.36 19.01 10.16
CA PHE A 237 -4.83 17.70 10.58
C PHE A 237 -4.19 16.59 9.75
N LYS A 238 -3.46 15.71 10.42
CA LYS A 238 -2.84 14.54 9.82
C LYS A 238 -3.85 13.40 9.81
N MET A 239 -4.47 13.19 8.65
CA MET A 239 -5.40 12.07 8.44
C MET A 239 -4.84 11.10 7.40
N PHE A 240 -5.02 9.82 7.67
CA PHE A 240 -4.48 8.72 6.88
C PHE A 240 -5.53 7.66 6.65
N VAL A 241 -5.39 6.90 5.57
CA VAL A 241 -5.96 5.55 5.49
C VAL A 241 -4.93 4.57 6.02
N MET A 242 -5.34 3.74 6.97
CA MET A 242 -4.55 2.67 7.57
C MET A 242 -5.13 1.31 7.21
N ASN A 243 -4.35 0.25 7.42
CA ASN A 243 -4.89 -1.11 7.38
C ASN A 243 -5.85 -1.38 8.56
N GLY A 244 -6.64 -2.46 8.46
CA GLY A 244 -7.66 -2.83 9.44
C GLY A 244 -7.12 -3.02 10.87
N GLU A 245 -5.86 -3.41 11.01
CA GLU A 245 -5.18 -3.56 12.31
C GLU A 245 -4.58 -2.26 12.86
N LEU A 246 -4.64 -1.16 12.09
CA LEU A 246 -4.03 0.12 12.43
C LEU A 246 -2.53 0.05 12.71
N THR A 247 -1.85 -0.88 12.04
CA THR A 247 -0.40 -1.12 12.13
C THR A 247 0.39 -0.48 10.99
N GLU A 248 -0.28 -0.15 9.89
CA GLU A 248 0.31 0.37 8.65
C GLU A 248 -0.47 1.59 8.18
N LYS A 249 0.20 2.74 8.01
CA LYS A 249 -0.36 3.91 7.31
C LYS A 249 -0.13 3.71 5.82
N ILE A 250 -1.20 3.65 5.03
CA ILE A 250 -1.15 3.29 3.61
C ILE A 250 -0.94 4.56 2.77
N PHE A 251 -1.80 5.57 2.93
CA PHE A 251 -1.67 6.88 2.27
C PHE A 251 -2.33 7.99 3.11
N GLY A 252 -1.93 9.24 2.84
CA GLY A 252 -2.47 10.43 3.49
C GLY A 252 -3.66 10.96 2.70
N ILE A 253 -4.70 11.41 3.38
CA ILE A 253 -5.90 12.02 2.75
C ILE A 253 -5.98 13.53 2.97
N THR A 254 -5.04 14.08 3.73
CA THR A 254 -4.84 15.53 3.93
C THR A 254 -3.47 15.95 3.43
N VAL A 255 -3.31 17.24 3.10
CA VAL A 255 -2.01 17.80 2.69
C VAL A 255 -0.94 17.50 3.74
N SER A 256 -1.24 17.76 5.02
CA SER A 256 -0.30 17.49 6.12
C SER A 256 -0.09 15.99 6.37
N GLY A 257 -1.10 15.15 6.13
CA GLY A 257 -0.97 13.69 6.19
C GLY A 257 -0.03 13.15 5.11
N LYS A 258 -0.20 13.59 3.85
CA LYS A 258 0.70 13.21 2.74
C LYS A 258 2.12 13.72 2.98
N GLN A 259 2.29 14.99 3.36
CA GLN A 259 3.61 15.53 3.73
C GLN A 259 4.25 14.75 4.86
N TYR A 260 3.47 14.39 5.89
CA TYR A 260 3.94 13.57 7.00
C TYR A 260 4.38 12.17 6.56
N LEU A 261 3.78 11.56 5.52
CA LEU A 261 4.22 10.27 4.94
C LEU A 261 5.37 10.39 3.93
N ASN A 262 5.54 11.54 3.30
CA ASN A 262 6.63 11.77 2.36
C ASN A 262 7.94 12.13 3.07
N GLN A 263 7.90 12.91 4.15
CA GLN A 263 9.06 13.29 4.97
C GLN A 263 9.56 12.16 5.89
N ALA A 264 9.12 10.96 5.58
CA ALA A 264 8.83 9.93 6.54
C ALA A 264 9.52 8.63 6.16
N THR A 265 9.92 8.48 4.90
CA THR A 265 10.60 7.28 4.42
C THR A 265 12.06 7.32 4.85
N PHE A 266 12.43 6.43 5.76
CA PHE A 266 13.81 6.23 6.20
C PHE A 266 14.24 4.84 5.75
N ASN A 267 14.85 4.76 4.58
CA ASN A 267 15.40 3.51 4.08
C ASN A 267 16.72 3.23 4.80
N ILE A 268 16.82 2.06 5.41
CA ILE A 268 18.10 1.51 5.85
C ILE A 268 18.59 0.62 4.72
N THR A 269 19.74 0.97 4.15
CA THR A 269 20.42 0.16 3.15
C THR A 269 21.76 -0.29 3.74
N PRO A 270 22.01 -1.60 3.87
CA PRO A 270 23.33 -2.11 4.20
C PRO A 270 24.29 -1.77 3.07
N ASP A 271 25.36 -1.05 3.36
CA ASP A 271 26.33 -0.59 2.35
C ASP A 271 27.51 -1.56 2.25
N THR A 272 28.30 -1.66 3.33
CA THR A 272 29.56 -2.44 3.34
C THR A 272 29.56 -3.63 4.29
N LYS A 273 28.60 -3.69 5.21
CA LYS A 273 28.48 -4.77 6.22
C LYS A 273 27.01 -5.02 6.54
N ASP A 274 26.76 -6.11 7.26
CA ASP A 274 25.42 -6.41 7.76
C ASP A 274 24.88 -5.30 8.67
N GLU A 275 23.61 -4.96 8.47
CA GLU A 275 22.87 -4.03 9.33
C GLU A 275 21.82 -4.78 10.15
N VAL A 276 21.88 -4.65 11.48
CA VAL A 276 20.98 -5.36 12.40
C VAL A 276 19.97 -4.41 13.03
N VAL A 277 18.70 -4.58 12.71
CA VAL A 277 17.60 -3.74 13.17
C VAL A 277 16.67 -4.51 14.11
N ARG A 278 16.45 -3.93 15.30
CA ARG A 278 15.54 -4.44 16.34
C ARG A 278 14.31 -3.56 16.44
N LYS A 279 13.41 -3.71 15.49
CA LYS A 279 12.13 -3.00 15.44
C LYS A 279 11.07 -3.96 14.89
N LYS A 280 9.80 -3.80 15.33
CA LYS A 280 8.69 -4.58 14.79
C LYS A 280 8.70 -4.49 13.27
N ILE A 281 8.58 -5.61 12.57
CA ILE A 281 8.41 -5.66 11.11
C ILE A 281 7.02 -6.21 10.82
N VAL A 282 6.31 -5.57 9.91
CA VAL A 282 4.96 -6.02 9.51
C VAL A 282 5.06 -7.46 8.98
N LYS A 283 4.11 -8.33 9.37
CA LYS A 283 4.09 -9.79 9.12
C LYS A 283 5.09 -10.64 9.91
N LEU A 284 5.94 -10.07 10.76
CA LEU A 284 6.86 -10.82 11.61
C LEU A 284 6.51 -10.69 13.10
N PRO A 285 6.89 -11.68 13.93
CA PRO A 285 6.78 -11.59 15.39
C PRO A 285 7.47 -10.34 15.93
N THR A 286 6.94 -9.75 17.00
CA THR A 286 7.48 -8.52 17.61
C THR A 286 8.89 -8.70 18.19
N SER A 287 9.30 -9.93 18.50
CA SER A 287 10.64 -10.27 18.96
C SER A 287 11.68 -10.42 17.86
N SER A 288 11.27 -10.35 16.59
CA SER A 288 12.16 -10.60 15.45
C SER A 288 13.30 -9.58 15.38
N ILE A 289 14.50 -10.07 15.09
CA ILE A 289 15.70 -9.30 14.83
C ILE A 289 15.95 -9.41 13.33
N ALA A 290 15.88 -8.29 12.61
CA ALA A 290 16.16 -8.27 11.19
C ALA A 290 17.62 -7.96 10.90
N VAL A 291 18.13 -8.61 9.86
CA VAL A 291 19.49 -8.47 9.37
C VAL A 291 19.44 -8.21 7.88
N GLY A 292 19.99 -7.08 7.48
CA GLY A 292 20.13 -6.69 6.10
C GLY A 292 21.56 -6.92 5.64
N THR A 293 21.73 -7.53 4.48
CA THR A 293 23.05 -7.81 3.93
C THR A 293 23.37 -6.86 2.77
N PRO A 294 24.65 -6.54 2.51
CA PRO A 294 25.05 -5.71 1.36
C PRO A 294 24.61 -6.28 0.00
N LEU A 295 24.34 -7.58 -0.07
CA LEU A 295 23.89 -8.26 -1.28
C LEU A 295 22.37 -8.24 -1.44
N ASN A 296 21.64 -7.50 -0.61
CA ASN A 296 20.18 -7.34 -0.72
C ASN A 296 19.39 -8.67 -0.63
N ILE A 297 19.94 -9.67 0.05
CA ILE A 297 19.17 -10.82 0.55
C ILE A 297 19.16 -10.76 2.08
N ASN A 298 17.99 -10.49 2.63
CA ASN A 298 17.82 -10.10 4.01
C ASN A 298 17.03 -11.17 4.76
N TYR A 299 17.17 -11.23 6.07
CA TYR A 299 16.50 -12.23 6.88
C TYR A 299 16.13 -11.72 8.27
N ALA A 300 15.25 -12.45 8.95
CA ALA A 300 14.87 -12.16 10.32
C ALA A 300 14.96 -13.40 11.20
N PHE A 301 15.57 -13.24 12.37
CA PHE A 301 15.70 -14.28 13.40
C PHE A 301 14.77 -13.98 14.58
N ASN A 302 14.06 -14.99 15.08
CA ASN A 302 13.22 -14.85 16.27
C ASN A 302 13.91 -15.49 17.50
N PRO A 303 14.36 -14.69 18.48
CA PRO A 303 15.04 -15.19 19.67
C PRO A 303 14.13 -15.98 20.62
N LYS A 304 12.79 -15.91 20.47
CA LYS A 304 11.88 -16.73 21.30
C LYS A 304 11.76 -18.18 20.82
N THR A 305 11.99 -18.40 19.52
CA THR A 305 11.81 -19.71 18.86
C THR A 305 13.10 -20.24 18.24
N CYS A 306 14.18 -19.47 18.30
CA CYS A 306 15.47 -19.78 17.70
C CYS A 306 15.37 -20.08 16.20
N SER A 307 14.43 -19.43 15.52
CA SER A 307 14.08 -19.72 14.12
C SER A 307 14.34 -18.55 13.20
N ILE A 308 14.66 -18.86 11.93
CA ILE A 308 14.60 -17.86 10.85
C ILE A 308 13.13 -17.76 10.44
N VAL A 309 12.54 -16.59 10.66
CA VAL A 309 11.09 -16.33 10.54
C VAL A 309 10.71 -15.56 9.27
N GLY A 310 11.70 -15.15 8.49
CA GLY A 310 11.48 -14.59 7.16
C GLY A 310 12.78 -14.34 6.42
N VAL A 311 12.71 -14.42 5.09
CA VAL A 311 13.78 -14.08 4.16
C VAL A 311 13.15 -13.31 2.99
N TRP A 312 13.78 -12.22 2.57
CA TRP A 312 13.32 -11.40 1.46
C TRP A 312 14.49 -10.87 0.65
N SER A 313 14.29 -10.72 -0.66
CA SER A 313 15.24 -10.09 -1.56
C SER A 313 14.86 -8.63 -1.83
N GLY A 314 15.84 -7.79 -2.14
CA GLY A 314 15.67 -6.36 -2.37
C GLY A 314 16.19 -5.48 -1.22
N ASN A 315 15.72 -4.24 -1.16
CA ASN A 315 16.18 -3.31 -0.13
C ASN A 315 15.79 -3.82 1.27
N PHE A 316 16.65 -3.52 2.25
CA PHE A 316 16.52 -4.11 3.58
C PHE A 316 15.23 -3.70 4.29
N LEU A 317 15.12 -2.46 4.79
CA LEU A 317 13.95 -2.01 5.54
C LEU A 317 13.64 -0.54 5.27
N ASN A 318 12.35 -0.22 5.18
CA ASN A 318 11.84 1.12 5.39
C ASN A 318 11.36 1.23 6.84
N VAL A 319 12.06 2.03 7.63
CA VAL A 319 11.83 2.16 9.08
C VAL A 319 11.12 3.44 9.49
N GLY A 320 10.64 4.26 8.55
CA GLY A 320 10.21 5.60 8.85
C GLY A 320 8.69 5.85 8.87
N PRO A 321 8.20 6.94 9.53
CA PRO A 321 8.42 7.36 10.90
C PRO A 321 7.29 6.78 11.78
N ASN A 322 7.58 6.11 12.89
CA ASN A 322 8.05 6.70 14.14
C ASN A 322 7.27 7.96 14.51
N ILE A 323 6.07 7.74 15.06
CA ILE A 323 5.29 8.70 15.85
C ILE A 323 6.23 9.53 16.72
N GLU A 324 5.99 10.84 16.76
CA GLU A 324 6.44 11.71 17.84
C GLU A 324 6.21 10.98 19.18
N GLY A 325 7.30 10.57 19.83
CA GLY A 325 7.23 9.78 21.05
C GLY A 325 8.20 8.60 21.10
N ARG A 326 7.92 7.45 20.47
CA ARG A 326 8.65 6.19 20.76
C ARG A 326 8.57 5.10 19.68
N GLY A 327 8.72 5.41 18.40
CA GLY A 327 8.99 4.38 17.38
C GLY A 327 8.04 3.15 17.34
N ARG A 328 6.73 3.36 17.51
CA ARG A 328 5.73 2.29 17.73
C ARG A 328 5.17 1.60 16.47
N ASP A 329 5.37 2.17 15.29
CA ASP A 329 4.83 1.60 14.04
C ASP A 329 5.78 0.53 13.47
N GLY A 330 5.23 -0.51 12.83
CA GLY A 330 6.03 -1.60 12.25
C GLY A 330 6.79 -1.15 11.01
N SER A 331 8.05 -1.54 10.89
CA SER A 331 8.86 -1.39 9.68
C SER A 331 8.31 -2.25 8.54
N LEU A 332 8.43 -1.76 7.31
CA LEU A 332 8.14 -2.51 6.10
C LEU A 332 9.44 -3.01 5.47
N ILE A 333 9.38 -4.16 4.81
CA ILE A 333 10.52 -4.62 4.00
C ILE A 333 10.64 -3.80 2.72
N GLY A 334 11.86 -3.59 2.25
CA GLY A 334 12.14 -2.86 1.01
C GLY A 334 12.18 -3.76 -0.23
N GLY A 335 11.47 -4.87 -0.24
CA GLY A 335 11.60 -5.90 -1.27
C GLY A 335 10.47 -6.94 -1.27
N ASP A 336 10.76 -8.14 -1.77
CA ASP A 336 9.77 -9.22 -1.91
C ASP A 336 10.13 -10.43 -1.06
N TRP A 337 9.14 -10.95 -0.34
CA TRP A 337 9.31 -12.13 0.52
C TRP A 337 9.58 -13.39 -0.30
N LEU A 338 10.64 -14.11 0.06
CA LEU A 338 10.82 -15.53 -0.27
C LEU A 338 9.95 -16.39 0.65
N PHE A 339 10.02 -16.12 1.97
CA PHE A 339 9.03 -16.59 2.93
C PHE A 339 8.94 -15.66 4.15
N HIS A 340 7.84 -15.79 4.89
CA HIS A 340 7.66 -15.20 6.22
C HIS A 340 6.74 -16.11 7.04
N MET A 341 6.64 -15.85 8.35
CA MET A 341 5.68 -16.53 9.24
C MET A 341 4.27 -16.64 8.61
N PRO A 342 3.60 -17.81 8.70
CA PRO A 342 3.91 -18.94 9.58
C PRO A 342 5.05 -19.86 9.10
N ALA A 343 5.54 -19.69 7.87
CA ALA A 343 6.69 -20.42 7.35
C ALA A 343 7.99 -19.96 8.05
N GLN A 344 8.81 -20.91 8.47
CA GLN A 344 10.04 -20.65 9.22
C GLN A 344 11.01 -21.82 9.10
N ILE A 345 12.30 -21.54 9.26
CA ILE A 345 13.34 -22.55 9.49
C ILE A 345 13.52 -22.66 11.00
N LYS A 346 12.99 -23.74 11.60
CA LYS A 346 12.87 -23.86 13.05
C LYS A 346 13.55 -25.13 13.54
N PRO A 347 14.43 -25.06 14.56
CA PRO A 347 14.95 -26.25 15.20
C PRO A 347 13.82 -27.04 15.88
N LEU A 348 13.80 -28.35 15.65
CA LEU A 348 12.94 -29.25 16.41
C LEU A 348 13.63 -29.55 17.74
N VAL A 349 12.87 -29.44 18.82
CA VAL A 349 13.32 -29.76 20.18
C VAL A 349 12.64 -31.06 20.57
N THR A 350 13.43 -32.06 20.95
CA THR A 350 12.92 -33.35 21.45
C THR A 350 12.46 -33.25 22.90
N ASP A 351 13.01 -32.30 23.67
CA ASP A 351 12.60 -31.99 25.03
C ASP A 351 11.58 -30.85 25.05
N THR A 352 10.74 -30.82 26.09
CA THR A 352 9.80 -29.72 26.37
C THR A 352 10.48 -28.41 26.74
N THR A 353 11.82 -28.38 26.80
CA THR A 353 12.60 -27.20 27.16
C THR A 353 12.59 -26.17 26.01
N PRO A 354 12.08 -24.95 26.25
CA PRO A 354 12.00 -23.92 25.22
C PRO A 354 13.39 -23.41 24.79
N CYS A 355 13.44 -22.81 23.60
CA CYS A 355 14.60 -22.08 23.10
C CYS A 355 15.06 -20.99 24.08
N GLU A 356 16.36 -20.95 24.38
CA GLU A 356 16.99 -19.91 25.19
C GLU A 356 17.99 -19.13 24.33
N PHE A 357 17.65 -17.90 23.96
CA PHE A 357 18.55 -17.02 23.23
C PHE A 357 19.65 -16.47 24.15
N ILE A 358 20.91 -16.57 23.72
CA ILE A 358 22.08 -16.12 24.51
C ILE A 358 22.57 -14.77 24.02
N GLN A 359 22.99 -14.68 22.75
CA GLN A 359 23.58 -13.46 22.20
C GLN A 359 23.56 -13.45 20.67
N TYR A 360 23.95 -12.31 20.10
CA TYR A 360 24.21 -12.16 18.67
C TYR A 360 25.47 -11.32 18.45
N ASN A 361 26.19 -11.59 17.36
CA ASN A 361 27.39 -10.86 16.98
C ASN A 361 27.12 -9.93 15.78
N ARG A 362 27.75 -8.76 15.77
CA ARG A 362 27.74 -7.76 14.67
C ARG A 362 29.11 -7.58 14.00
N SER A 363 30.14 -8.29 14.46
CA SER A 363 31.49 -8.23 13.92
C SER A 363 31.69 -9.35 12.91
N GLY A 364 31.86 -9.02 11.63
CA GLY A 364 31.82 -9.98 10.53
C GLY A 364 30.38 -10.34 10.13
N ASN A 365 30.14 -11.59 9.75
CA ASN A 365 28.79 -12.05 9.44
C ASN A 365 27.94 -12.13 10.72
N THR A 366 26.69 -11.69 10.61
CA THR A 366 25.78 -11.71 11.76
C THR A 366 25.47 -13.15 12.17
N SER A 367 25.70 -13.45 13.45
CA SER A 367 25.42 -14.77 14.02
C SER A 367 24.61 -14.68 15.31
N PHE A 368 23.80 -15.71 15.57
CA PHE A 368 22.92 -15.82 16.73
C PHE A 368 23.26 -17.09 17.49
N THR A 369 23.58 -16.94 18.77
CA THR A 369 23.90 -18.02 19.68
C THR A 369 22.73 -18.26 20.62
N TYR A 370 22.34 -19.51 20.77
CA TYR A 370 21.20 -19.93 21.56
C TYR A 370 21.39 -21.34 22.11
N ARG A 371 20.53 -21.75 23.04
CA ARG A 371 20.55 -23.06 23.67
C ARG A 371 19.21 -23.79 23.46
N LEU A 372 19.31 -25.08 23.19
CA LEU A 372 18.21 -26.04 23.09
C LEU A 372 18.52 -27.17 24.06
N GLY A 373 17.79 -27.25 25.19
CA GLY A 373 18.13 -28.15 26.28
C GLY A 373 19.55 -27.90 26.81
N HIS A 374 20.42 -28.91 26.74
CA HIS A 374 21.83 -28.79 27.16
C HIS A 374 22.81 -28.46 26.02
N GLN A 375 22.31 -28.27 24.80
CA GLN A 375 23.14 -28.06 23.61
C GLN A 375 23.13 -26.59 23.21
N GLN A 376 24.31 -26.01 23.02
CA GLN A 376 24.46 -24.62 22.59
C GLN A 376 24.79 -24.58 21.11
N TYR A 377 23.97 -23.86 20.34
CA TYR A 377 24.10 -23.70 18.91
C TYR A 377 24.41 -22.26 18.54
N ARG A 378 25.07 -22.08 17.39
CA ARG A 378 25.19 -20.80 16.69
C ARG A 378 24.71 -20.95 15.27
N VAL A 379 23.83 -20.06 14.83
CA VAL A 379 23.50 -19.90 13.40
C VAL A 379 24.14 -18.63 12.88
N GLU A 380 24.90 -18.74 11.80
CA GLU A 380 25.45 -17.62 11.04
C GLU A 380 24.80 -17.64 9.66
N ALA A 381 24.25 -16.51 9.21
CA ALA A 381 23.67 -16.42 7.88
C ALA A 381 24.57 -15.55 6.99
N ILE A 382 24.91 -16.07 5.82
CA ILE A 382 25.89 -15.46 4.93
C ILE A 382 25.24 -15.33 3.56
N ALA A 383 25.04 -14.10 3.11
CA ALA A 383 24.63 -13.84 1.73
C ALA A 383 25.76 -14.29 0.78
N GLN A 384 25.45 -15.21 -0.13
CA GLN A 384 26.40 -15.67 -1.16
C GLN A 384 26.31 -14.77 -2.40
N ASP A 385 25.08 -14.41 -2.77
CA ASP A 385 24.73 -13.53 -3.89
C ASP A 385 23.37 -12.86 -3.58
N ARG A 386 22.77 -12.18 -4.57
CA ARG A 386 21.47 -11.48 -4.39
C ARG A 386 20.25 -12.41 -4.25
N SER A 387 20.43 -13.70 -4.48
CA SER A 387 19.41 -14.74 -4.51
C SER A 387 19.69 -15.89 -3.53
N SER A 388 20.90 -15.97 -2.96
CA SER A 388 21.33 -17.13 -2.16
C SER A 388 21.77 -16.74 -0.76
N LEU A 389 21.19 -17.38 0.25
CA LEU A 389 21.51 -17.22 1.67
C LEU A 389 21.95 -18.55 2.27
N LEU A 390 23.19 -18.61 2.73
CA LEU A 390 23.76 -19.79 3.39
C LEU A 390 23.54 -19.68 4.91
N LEU A 391 22.85 -20.65 5.50
CA LEU A 391 22.68 -20.77 6.94
C LEU A 391 23.65 -21.81 7.48
N ASN A 392 24.57 -21.38 8.34
CA ASN A 392 25.62 -22.21 8.90
C ASN A 392 25.36 -22.46 10.39
N TYR A 393 24.94 -23.68 10.73
CA TYR A 393 24.60 -24.10 12.08
C TYR A 393 25.79 -24.81 12.73
N THR A 394 26.30 -24.29 13.84
CA THR A 394 27.44 -24.85 14.57
C THR A 394 27.01 -25.31 15.96
N LEU A 395 27.29 -26.56 16.33
CA LEU A 395 27.16 -27.03 17.71
C LEU A 395 28.39 -26.58 18.50
N LEU A 396 28.21 -25.62 19.41
CA LEU A 396 29.31 -25.02 20.18
C LEU A 396 29.69 -25.84 21.41
N SER A 397 28.69 -26.39 22.12
CA SER A 397 28.90 -27.17 23.34
C SER A 397 27.68 -28.05 23.65
N GLY A 398 27.86 -29.05 24.53
CA GLY A 398 26.85 -30.05 24.87
C GLY A 398 27.32 -31.45 24.52
N GLN A 399 26.40 -32.29 24.05
CA GLN A 399 26.69 -33.65 23.58
C GLN A 399 26.45 -33.76 22.08
N ASN A 400 27.16 -34.69 21.44
CA ASN A 400 26.87 -35.05 20.05
C ASN A 400 25.46 -35.64 19.98
N GLY A 401 24.70 -35.28 18.96
CA GLY A 401 23.30 -35.67 18.85
C GLY A 401 22.70 -35.29 17.51
N ILE A 402 21.45 -35.69 17.28
CA ILE A 402 20.75 -35.36 16.04
C ILE A 402 20.24 -33.92 16.13
N LEU A 403 20.72 -33.06 15.24
CA LEU A 403 20.13 -31.75 15.00
C LEU A 403 19.05 -31.91 13.92
N GLN A 404 17.81 -31.56 14.28
CA GLN A 404 16.68 -31.55 13.35
C GLN A 404 16.13 -30.14 13.18
N MET A 405 15.78 -29.77 11.96
CA MET A 405 15.12 -28.50 11.66
C MET A 405 13.96 -28.70 10.70
N SER A 406 12.79 -28.17 11.06
CA SER A 406 11.69 -28.02 10.13
C SER A 406 12.02 -26.90 9.15
N LEU A 407 11.83 -27.18 7.87
CA LEU A 407 12.09 -26.28 6.75
C LEU A 407 10.76 -25.84 6.10
N PRO A 408 10.66 -24.58 5.64
CA PRO A 408 9.51 -24.11 4.88
C PRO A 408 9.56 -24.57 3.41
N THR A 409 8.40 -24.64 2.76
CA THR A 409 8.26 -24.91 1.33
C THR A 409 7.70 -23.71 0.58
N SER A 410 8.17 -23.49 -0.64
CA SER A 410 7.64 -22.48 -1.57
C SER A 410 8.18 -22.70 -2.97
N ASP A 411 7.45 -22.28 -3.99
CA ASP A 411 7.96 -22.24 -5.37
C ASP A 411 9.01 -21.15 -5.58
N LYS A 412 9.10 -20.19 -4.64
CA LYS A 412 10.00 -19.03 -4.70
C LYS A 412 11.45 -19.33 -4.34
N PHE A 413 11.73 -20.46 -3.71
CA PHE A 413 13.10 -20.82 -3.32
C PHE A 413 13.25 -22.34 -3.19
N LYS A 414 14.49 -22.80 -3.24
CA LYS A 414 14.89 -24.17 -2.94
C LYS A 414 15.84 -24.19 -1.76
N LEU A 415 15.72 -25.23 -0.92
CA LEU A 415 16.63 -25.50 0.17
C LEU A 415 17.48 -26.73 -0.18
N SER A 416 18.78 -26.62 0.04
CA SER A 416 19.73 -27.70 -0.19
C SER A 416 20.77 -27.77 0.91
N THR A 417 21.41 -28.92 1.06
CA THR A 417 22.51 -29.10 2.01
C THR A 417 23.59 -29.97 1.37
N LYS A 418 24.84 -29.77 1.79
CA LYS A 418 25.96 -30.67 1.48
C LYS A 418 26.28 -31.61 2.64
N GLN A 419 25.70 -31.40 3.82
CA GLN A 419 25.98 -32.16 5.04
C GLN A 419 24.67 -32.53 5.76
N GLY A 420 24.39 -33.82 5.89
CA GLY A 420 23.12 -34.32 6.42
C GLY A 420 22.13 -34.63 5.31
N GLU A 421 20.86 -34.78 5.68
CA GLU A 421 19.79 -35.17 4.78
C GLU A 421 18.58 -34.23 4.92
N ILE A 422 17.92 -33.93 3.80
CA ILE A 422 16.64 -33.23 3.77
C ILE A 422 15.60 -34.19 3.20
N THR A 423 14.66 -34.62 4.05
CA THR A 423 13.56 -35.52 3.68
C THR A 423 12.28 -34.96 4.27
N ASP A 424 11.19 -34.89 3.50
CA ASP A 424 9.88 -34.37 3.96
C ASP A 424 9.94 -33.02 4.67
N ASN A 425 10.74 -32.08 4.13
CA ASN A 425 10.97 -30.74 4.69
C ASN A 425 11.59 -30.75 6.10
N LEU A 426 12.28 -31.83 6.43
CA LEU A 426 13.04 -31.97 7.66
C LEU A 426 14.53 -32.08 7.30
N PHE A 427 15.32 -31.13 7.77
CA PHE A 427 16.77 -31.28 7.80
C PHE A 427 17.17 -32.10 9.02
N SER A 428 18.02 -33.11 8.83
CA SER A 428 18.54 -33.97 9.90
C SER A 428 20.03 -34.19 9.72
N VAL A 429 20.82 -34.02 10.79
CA VAL A 429 22.24 -34.31 10.78
C VAL A 429 22.74 -34.75 12.15
N ASN A 430 23.72 -35.66 12.16
CA ASN A 430 24.45 -36.02 13.39
C ASN A 430 25.43 -34.90 13.73
N ALA A 431 24.99 -33.98 14.58
CA ALA A 431 25.76 -32.82 15.02
C ALA A 431 26.85 -33.23 16.02
N LYS A 432 28.07 -32.74 15.76
CA LYS A 432 29.24 -32.92 16.61
C LYS A 432 29.72 -31.57 17.11
N VAL A 433 30.17 -31.53 18.36
CA VAL A 433 30.71 -30.30 18.97
C VAL A 433 31.89 -29.78 18.13
N GLY A 434 31.85 -28.48 17.81
CA GLY A 434 32.85 -27.80 16.99
C GLY A 434 32.64 -27.92 15.48
N GLN A 435 31.66 -28.69 15.00
CA GLN A 435 31.35 -28.81 13.58
C GLN A 435 30.20 -27.90 13.15
N SER A 436 30.22 -27.51 11.88
CA SER A 436 29.21 -26.67 11.26
C SER A 436 28.50 -27.38 10.10
N TYR A 437 27.21 -27.11 9.95
CA TYR A 437 26.31 -27.76 9.00
C TYR A 437 25.55 -26.71 8.22
N GLN A 438 25.54 -26.85 6.90
CA GLN A 438 25.07 -25.78 6.01
C GLN A 438 23.71 -26.13 5.41
N VAL A 439 22.80 -25.16 5.45
CA VAL A 439 21.55 -25.17 4.68
C VAL A 439 21.57 -23.96 3.77
N LEU A 440 21.63 -24.19 2.46
CA LEU A 440 21.61 -23.15 1.44
C LEU A 440 20.18 -22.91 0.96
N LEU A 441 19.71 -21.69 1.12
CA LEU A 441 18.50 -21.19 0.48
C LEU A 441 18.88 -20.49 -0.82
N SER A 442 18.32 -20.93 -1.94
CA SER A 442 18.48 -20.28 -3.24
C SER A 442 17.11 -19.87 -3.77
N ALA A 443 16.89 -18.57 -3.98
CA ALA A 443 15.70 -18.07 -4.63
C ALA A 443 15.59 -18.69 -6.03
N SER A 444 14.40 -19.13 -6.39
CA SER A 444 14.12 -19.58 -7.76
C SER A 444 14.25 -18.36 -8.67
N GLU A 445 14.97 -18.48 -9.79
CA GLU A 445 14.94 -17.45 -10.82
C GLU A 445 13.49 -17.25 -11.25
N ASN A 446 13.00 -16.00 -11.18
CA ASN A 446 11.72 -15.68 -11.80
C ASN A 446 11.89 -15.92 -13.31
N ASN A 447 11.14 -16.85 -13.88
CA ASN A 447 10.80 -16.80 -15.30
C ASN A 447 10.06 -15.49 -15.61
#